data_AF-A0A9N9JEA6-F1
#
_entry.id   AF-A0A9N9JEA6-F1
#
_cell.length_a   1.000
_cell.length_b   1.000
_cell.length_c   1.000
_cell.angle_alpha   90.00
_cell.angle_beta   90.00
_cell.angle_gamma   90.00
#
_symmetry.space_group_name_H-M   'P 1'
#
loop_
_entity.id
_entity.type
_entity.pdbx_description
1 polymer ?
#
loop_
_entity_poly.entity_id
_entity_poly.type
_entity_poly.pdbx_seq_one_letter_code
_entity_poly.pdbx_strand_id
1 'polypeptide(L)'
;MEKLINNERENAITNTPQDYVFLYEECWSSNPDNRPEVDEVLKRLKKFSGDEQSINVVIIINNERHLYTINDLDKSLNLKEVRRRLSTEKDFLLGRQNIYFYDRLKGKISRDHENNYTIEKILISDGPDISFCIEIDNSKPSFPRIVQLFGLDKGRIFDDGMMKKVEKQAYIIKNLHEKDINIQNEHSINICENNNTVYNKTVSVSLLPKDLLPTDEYIKAIEEALDDSKSFEEQRKALDLVGKEYGYFW
;
A
#
# COMPACT_ATOMS: atom_id res chain seq x y z
N MET A 1 -42.23 15.75 0.40
CA MET A 1 -41.21 16.22 1.35
C MET A 1 -41.21 15.44 2.67
N GLU A 2 -42.36 14.93 3.14
CA GLU A 2 -42.45 14.18 4.42
C GLU A 2 -41.66 12.87 4.48
N LYS A 3 -41.56 12.12 3.36
CA LYS A 3 -40.91 10.80 3.37
C LYS A 3 -39.42 10.81 3.75
N LEU A 4 -38.69 11.83 3.31
CA LEU A 4 -37.27 12.00 3.66
C LEU A 4 -37.09 12.42 5.12
N ILE A 5 -38.04 13.20 5.66
CA ILE A 5 -38.04 13.67 7.05
C ILE A 5 -38.30 12.49 8.02
N ASN A 6 -39.09 11.51 7.59
CA ASN A 6 -39.43 10.32 8.37
C ASN A 6 -38.42 9.18 8.23
N ASN A 7 -37.28 9.41 7.57
CA ASN A 7 -36.27 8.40 7.30
C ASN A 7 -36.81 7.16 6.54
N GLU A 8 -37.91 7.31 5.80
CA GLU A 8 -38.49 6.22 5.00
C GLU A 8 -37.50 5.85 3.88
N ARG A 9 -37.23 4.55 3.75
CA ARG A 9 -36.38 3.98 2.70
C ARG A 9 -37.24 3.20 1.71
N GLU A 10 -36.77 3.08 0.49
CA GLU A 10 -37.48 2.28 -0.51
C GLU A 10 -37.45 0.79 -0.11
N ASN A 11 -38.54 0.08 -0.39
CA ASN A 11 -38.52 -1.37 -0.28
C ASN A 11 -37.82 -1.95 -1.51
N ALA A 12 -37.11 -3.06 -1.32
CA ALA A 12 -36.51 -3.79 -2.43
C ALA A 12 -37.56 -4.10 -3.51
N ILE A 13 -37.26 -3.75 -4.75
CA ILE A 13 -38.11 -4.08 -5.90
C ILE A 13 -37.98 -5.58 -6.16
N THR A 14 -39.10 -6.26 -6.40
CA THR A 14 -39.13 -7.69 -6.73
C THR A 14 -38.16 -8.00 -7.88
N ASN A 15 -37.36 -9.05 -7.74
CA ASN A 15 -36.28 -9.47 -8.66
C ASN A 15 -35.01 -8.60 -8.67
N THR A 16 -34.85 -7.66 -7.73
CA THR A 16 -33.54 -7.04 -7.50
C THR A 16 -32.57 -8.10 -6.97
N PRO A 17 -31.34 -8.20 -7.52
CA PRO A 17 -30.33 -9.11 -6.99
C PRO A 17 -30.07 -8.86 -5.51
N GLN A 18 -30.07 -9.92 -4.71
CA GLN A 18 -29.96 -9.82 -3.25
C GLN A 18 -28.68 -9.08 -2.81
N ASP A 19 -27.56 -9.28 -3.50
CA ASP A 19 -26.30 -8.61 -3.18
C ASP A 19 -26.35 -7.10 -3.47
N TYR A 20 -27.13 -6.67 -4.48
CA TYR A 20 -27.36 -5.25 -4.75
C TYR A 20 -28.25 -4.63 -3.68
N VAL A 21 -29.24 -5.38 -3.18
CA VAL A 21 -30.08 -4.98 -2.04
C VAL A 21 -29.23 -4.71 -0.81
N PHE A 22 -28.38 -5.67 -0.43
CA PHE A 22 -27.48 -5.51 0.70
C PHE A 22 -26.54 -4.31 0.55
N LEU A 23 -26.02 -4.06 -0.66
CA LEU A 23 -25.12 -2.93 -0.90
C LEU A 23 -25.80 -1.58 -0.65
N TYR A 24 -26.97 -1.31 -1.23
CA TYR A 24 -27.63 -0.03 -0.97
C TYR A 24 -28.12 0.05 0.48
N GLU A 25 -28.42 -1.09 1.11
CA GLU A 25 -28.77 -1.16 2.52
C GLU A 25 -27.65 -0.75 3.47
N GLU A 26 -26.41 -1.12 3.15
CA GLU A 26 -25.24 -0.68 3.89
C GLU A 26 -24.94 0.82 3.62
N CYS A 27 -25.03 1.26 2.36
CA CYS A 27 -24.75 2.64 1.96
C CYS A 27 -25.61 3.68 2.71
N TRP A 28 -26.88 3.36 2.98
CA TRP A 28 -27.80 4.26 3.66
C TRP A 28 -27.97 3.97 5.16
N SER A 29 -27.08 3.13 5.74
CA SER A 29 -27.18 2.70 7.13
C SER A 29 -27.24 3.90 8.08
N SER A 30 -28.07 3.78 9.12
CA SER A 30 -28.18 4.78 10.18
C SER A 30 -26.91 4.85 11.03
N ASN A 31 -26.13 3.77 11.10
CA ASN A 31 -24.79 3.78 11.68
C ASN A 31 -23.76 4.18 10.61
N PRO A 32 -23.04 5.31 10.77
CA PRO A 32 -21.98 5.71 9.83
C PRO A 32 -20.89 4.66 9.64
N ASP A 33 -20.56 3.89 10.68
CA ASP A 33 -19.50 2.88 10.64
C ASP A 33 -19.86 1.68 9.75
N ASN A 34 -21.16 1.48 9.47
CA ASN A 34 -21.64 0.42 8.58
C ASN A 34 -21.67 0.86 7.12
N ARG A 35 -21.33 2.11 6.81
CA ARG A 35 -21.36 2.62 5.44
C ARG A 35 -20.04 2.28 4.74
N PRO A 36 -20.08 1.56 3.61
CA PRO A 36 -18.87 1.30 2.84
C PRO A 36 -18.29 2.59 2.26
N GLU A 37 -16.98 2.61 2.06
CA GLU A 37 -16.33 3.68 1.32
C GLU A 37 -16.78 3.67 -0.15
N VAL A 38 -16.76 4.83 -0.80
CA VAL A 38 -17.21 4.98 -2.19
C VAL A 38 -16.46 4.04 -3.14
N ASP A 39 -15.17 3.80 -2.89
CA ASP A 39 -14.35 2.87 -3.68
C ASP A 39 -14.82 1.42 -3.53
N GLU A 40 -15.29 1.03 -2.35
CA GLU A 40 -15.87 -0.29 -2.09
C GLU A 40 -17.24 -0.44 -2.76
N VAL A 41 -18.08 0.59 -2.70
CA VAL A 41 -19.36 0.62 -3.41
C VAL A 41 -19.13 0.44 -4.91
N LEU A 42 -18.21 1.21 -5.50
CA LEU A 42 -17.87 1.13 -6.91
C LEU A 42 -17.36 -0.27 -7.29
N LYS A 43 -16.53 -0.88 -6.45
CA LYS A 43 -16.01 -2.24 -6.66
C LYS A 43 -17.15 -3.28 -6.70
N ARG A 44 -18.05 -3.25 -5.72
CA ARG A 44 -19.18 -4.20 -5.65
C ARG A 44 -20.16 -4.01 -6.82
N LEU A 45 -20.39 -2.77 -7.25
CA LEU A 45 -21.22 -2.50 -8.43
C LEU A 45 -20.62 -3.06 -9.72
N LYS A 46 -19.29 -2.92 -9.92
CA LYS A 46 -18.58 -3.52 -11.07
C LYS A 46 -18.68 -5.05 -11.07
N LYS A 47 -18.69 -5.67 -9.89
CA LYS A 47 -18.95 -7.11 -9.74
C LYS A 47 -20.33 -7.51 -10.23
N PHE A 48 -21.36 -6.73 -9.87
CA PHE A 48 -22.73 -7.02 -10.26
C PHE A 48 -23.00 -6.84 -11.76
N SER A 49 -22.31 -5.91 -12.43
CA SER A 49 -22.49 -5.72 -13.87
C SER A 49 -21.84 -6.82 -14.72
N GLY A 50 -21.05 -7.73 -14.12
CA GLY A 50 -20.29 -8.72 -14.86
C GLY A 50 -19.15 -8.11 -15.68
N ASP A 51 -18.80 -6.85 -15.41
CA ASP A 51 -17.68 -6.13 -16.03
C ASP A 51 -16.32 -6.50 -15.42
N GLU A 52 -16.28 -7.44 -14.46
CA GLU A 52 -15.05 -8.05 -13.95
C GLU A 52 -14.37 -8.88 -15.05
N GLN A 53 -13.76 -8.18 -16.00
CA GLN A 53 -12.83 -8.78 -16.95
C GLN A 53 -11.48 -8.80 -16.27
N SER A 54 -11.11 -9.97 -15.72
CA SER A 54 -9.72 -10.25 -15.39
C SER A 54 -8.91 -10.26 -16.68
N ILE A 55 -8.14 -9.19 -16.90
CA ILE A 55 -7.24 -9.12 -18.04
C ILE A 55 -5.89 -9.62 -17.57
N ASN A 56 -5.44 -10.69 -18.21
CA ASN A 56 -4.04 -11.10 -18.13
C ASN A 56 -3.22 -10.09 -18.91
N VAL A 57 -2.44 -9.29 -18.18
CA VAL A 57 -1.50 -8.35 -18.76
C VAL A 57 -0.11 -8.94 -18.62
N VAL A 58 0.63 -8.97 -19.73
CA VAL A 58 2.05 -9.27 -19.67
C VAL A 58 2.79 -8.00 -19.29
N ILE A 59 3.56 -8.04 -18.21
CA ILE A 59 4.44 -6.96 -17.79
C ILE A 59 5.84 -7.31 -18.26
N ILE A 60 6.46 -6.41 -19.00
CA ILE A 60 7.86 -6.56 -19.40
C ILE A 60 8.71 -5.76 -18.43
N ILE A 61 9.52 -6.45 -17.62
CA ILE A 61 10.43 -5.88 -16.63
C ILE A 61 11.85 -6.24 -17.05
N ASN A 62 12.69 -5.25 -17.38
CA ASN A 62 14.09 -5.49 -17.78
C ASN A 62 14.23 -6.54 -18.91
N ASN A 63 13.30 -6.54 -19.87
CA ASN A 63 13.15 -7.51 -20.97
C ASN A 63 12.67 -8.93 -20.57
N GLU A 64 12.30 -9.15 -19.32
CA GLU A 64 11.67 -10.38 -18.85
C GLU A 64 10.14 -10.23 -18.86
N ARG A 65 9.43 -11.25 -19.34
CA ARG A 65 7.96 -11.27 -19.38
C ARG A 65 7.42 -11.87 -18.10
N HIS A 66 6.56 -11.13 -17.41
CA HIS A 66 5.84 -11.58 -16.23
C HIS A 66 4.34 -11.53 -16.51
N LEU A 67 3.64 -12.66 -16.34
CA LEU A 67 2.19 -12.71 -16.49
C LEU A 67 1.52 -12.17 -15.23
N TYR A 68 0.68 -11.15 -15.39
CA TYR A 68 -0.06 -10.55 -14.29
C TYR A 68 -1.55 -10.48 -14.60
N THR A 69 -2.34 -11.20 -13.81
CA THR A 69 -3.79 -11.08 -13.85
C THR A 69 -4.19 -9.84 -13.04
N ILE A 70 -4.67 -8.80 -13.73
CA ILE A 70 -5.33 -7.69 -13.06
C ILE A 70 -6.81 -8.02 -13.02
N ASN A 71 -7.31 -8.36 -11.83
CA ASN A 71 -8.74 -8.45 -11.60
C ASN A 71 -9.33 -7.04 -11.73
N ASP A 72 -10.46 -6.97 -12.44
CA ASP A 72 -11.25 -5.75 -12.61
C ASP A 72 -10.43 -4.62 -13.25
N LEU A 73 -9.71 -4.95 -14.34
CA LEU A 73 -8.91 -3.96 -15.03
C LEU A 73 -9.79 -2.92 -15.70
N ASP A 74 -10.04 -1.83 -14.98
CA ASP A 74 -10.58 -0.61 -15.55
C ASP A 74 -9.52 0.02 -16.47
N LYS A 75 -9.80 0.13 -17.77
CA LYS A 75 -8.87 0.78 -18.71
C LYS A 75 -8.62 2.26 -18.36
N SER A 76 -9.50 2.87 -17.55
CA SER A 76 -9.33 4.21 -17.00
C SER A 76 -8.47 4.24 -15.72
N LEU A 77 -8.01 3.10 -15.21
CA LEU A 77 -7.20 3.01 -14.00
C LEU A 77 -5.91 3.85 -14.13
N ASN A 78 -5.68 4.70 -13.15
CA ASN A 78 -4.48 5.54 -13.10
C ASN A 78 -3.23 4.68 -12.89
N LEU A 79 -2.12 5.04 -13.54
CA LEU A 79 -0.84 4.35 -13.37
C LEU A 79 -0.32 4.35 -11.92
N LYS A 80 -0.68 5.34 -11.11
CA LYS A 80 -0.41 5.34 -9.66
C LYS A 80 -1.05 4.13 -8.97
N GLU A 81 -2.29 3.81 -9.32
CA GLU A 81 -3.02 2.66 -8.78
C GLU A 81 -2.49 1.34 -9.34
N VAL A 82 -2.10 1.32 -10.63
CA VAL A 82 -1.37 0.17 -11.20
C VAL A 82 -0.10 -0.11 -10.40
N ARG A 83 0.72 0.92 -10.10
CA ARG A 83 1.91 0.76 -9.25
C ARG A 83 1.55 0.17 -7.89
N ARG A 84 0.51 0.70 -7.24
CA ARG A 84 0.08 0.23 -5.92
C ARG A 84 -0.17 -1.27 -5.95
N ARG A 85 -1.02 -1.75 -6.88
CA ARG A 85 -1.39 -3.16 -6.99
C ARG A 85 -0.18 -4.06 -7.25
N LEU A 86 0.70 -3.65 -8.17
CA LEU A 86 1.93 -4.38 -8.45
C LEU A 86 2.86 -4.48 -7.24
N SER A 87 2.94 -3.42 -6.44
CA SER A 87 3.75 -3.42 -5.23
C SER A 87 3.16 -4.28 -4.11
N THR A 88 1.83 -4.33 -3.95
CA THR A 88 1.18 -4.99 -2.80
C THR A 88 0.78 -6.44 -3.06
N GLU A 89 0.36 -6.78 -4.29
CA GLU A 89 -0.21 -8.10 -4.59
C GLU A 89 0.82 -9.11 -5.08
N LYS A 90 1.94 -8.64 -5.64
CA LYS A 90 2.96 -9.47 -6.29
C LYS A 90 4.35 -9.35 -5.68
N ASP A 91 4.49 -8.59 -4.60
CA ASP A 91 5.77 -8.40 -3.92
C ASP A 91 6.92 -7.99 -4.86
N PHE A 92 6.61 -7.30 -5.96
CA PHE A 92 7.65 -6.73 -6.82
C PHE A 92 8.44 -5.62 -6.13
N LEU A 93 8.01 -5.19 -4.94
CA LEU A 93 8.64 -4.13 -4.13
C LEU A 93 8.87 -2.88 -4.97
N LEU A 94 7.85 -2.43 -5.71
CA LEU A 94 7.96 -1.28 -6.61
C LEU A 94 7.69 0.03 -5.89
N GLY A 95 8.53 1.03 -6.12
CA GLY A 95 8.37 2.37 -5.57
C GLY A 95 8.36 3.44 -6.65
N ARG A 96 7.79 4.60 -6.35
CA ARG A 96 7.72 5.76 -7.24
C ARG A 96 9.07 6.17 -7.81
N GLN A 97 10.16 5.95 -7.07
CA GLN A 97 11.50 6.42 -7.42
C GLN A 97 12.35 5.48 -8.30
N ASN A 98 12.02 4.19 -8.31
CA ASN A 98 12.83 3.17 -8.98
C ASN A 98 12.10 2.49 -10.14
N ILE A 99 10.92 2.98 -10.53
CA ILE A 99 10.17 2.45 -11.66
C ILE A 99 9.80 3.55 -12.65
N TYR A 100 9.68 3.16 -13.91
CA TYR A 100 9.16 4.02 -14.96
C TYR A 100 8.25 3.22 -15.88
N PHE A 101 7.05 3.75 -16.11
CA PHE A 101 6.14 3.25 -17.13
C PHE A 101 6.55 3.76 -18.51
N TYR A 102 6.20 3.01 -19.53
CA TYR A 102 6.39 3.39 -20.92
C TYR A 102 5.03 3.60 -21.59
N ASP A 103 4.93 4.61 -22.44
CA ASP A 103 3.78 4.79 -23.31
C ASP A 103 3.79 3.80 -24.50
N ARG A 104 2.72 3.82 -25.29
CA ARG A 104 2.58 2.96 -26.48
C ARG A 104 3.66 3.17 -27.56
N LEU A 105 4.29 4.35 -27.59
CA LEU A 105 5.37 4.69 -28.51
C LEU A 105 6.75 4.36 -27.93
N LYS A 106 6.79 3.66 -26.78
CA LYS A 106 8.01 3.37 -26.01
C LYS A 106 8.71 4.65 -25.50
N GLY A 107 7.95 5.73 -25.33
CA GLY A 107 8.38 6.90 -24.58
C GLY A 107 8.35 6.63 -23.09
N LYS A 108 9.45 6.92 -22.39
CA LYS A 108 9.53 6.83 -20.93
C LYS A 108 8.67 7.92 -20.30
N ILE A 109 7.69 7.53 -19.49
CA ILE A 109 6.77 8.46 -18.83
C ILE A 109 7.48 9.09 -17.63
N SER A 110 7.48 10.43 -17.57
CA SER A 110 8.03 11.16 -16.42
C SER A 110 7.17 10.94 -15.17
N ARG A 111 7.83 10.85 -14.01
CA ARG A 111 7.19 10.69 -12.70
C ARG A 111 6.15 11.78 -12.39
N ASP A 112 6.40 13.00 -12.87
CA ASP A 112 5.51 14.15 -12.64
C ASP A 112 4.24 14.08 -13.48
N HIS A 113 4.29 13.35 -14.60
CA HIS A 113 3.17 13.20 -15.52
C HIS A 113 2.44 11.88 -15.37
N GLU A 114 2.94 10.93 -14.59
CA GLU A 114 2.34 9.60 -14.44
C GLU A 114 0.85 9.66 -14.07
N ASN A 115 0.47 10.56 -13.18
CA ASN A 115 -0.92 10.69 -12.74
C ASN A 115 -1.87 11.17 -13.86
N ASN A 116 -1.33 11.67 -14.97
CA ASN A 116 -2.10 12.09 -16.15
C ASN A 116 -2.35 10.92 -17.13
N TYR A 117 -1.79 9.75 -16.84
CA TYR A 117 -1.95 8.56 -17.68
C TYR A 117 -2.88 7.55 -17.02
N THR A 118 -3.68 6.91 -17.87
CA THR A 118 -4.42 5.71 -17.53
C THR A 118 -3.72 4.50 -18.13
N ILE A 119 -4.05 3.31 -17.63
CA ILE A 119 -3.47 2.08 -18.15
C ILE A 119 -3.72 1.92 -19.65
N GLU A 120 -4.89 2.31 -20.15
CA GLU A 120 -5.18 2.27 -21.58
C GLU A 120 -4.09 2.94 -22.41
N LYS A 121 -3.55 4.08 -21.96
CA LYS A 121 -2.53 4.85 -22.69
C LYS A 121 -1.16 4.17 -22.75
N ILE A 122 -0.94 3.09 -22.01
CA ILE A 122 0.32 2.33 -22.00
C ILE A 122 0.17 0.90 -22.53
N LEU A 123 -1.06 0.40 -22.68
CA LEU A 123 -1.32 -0.94 -23.23
C LEU A 123 -0.84 -1.03 -24.68
N ILE A 124 0.01 -2.00 -24.95
CA ILE A 124 0.49 -2.38 -26.29
C ILE A 124 -0.02 -3.77 -26.64
N SER A 125 -0.28 -3.97 -27.93
CA SER A 125 -0.56 -5.30 -28.49
C SER A 125 0.76 -6.00 -28.75
N ASP A 126 1.00 -7.12 -28.07
CA ASP A 126 2.21 -7.92 -28.22
C ASP A 126 1.82 -9.37 -28.57
N GLY A 127 1.55 -9.58 -29.86
CA GLY A 127 1.01 -10.84 -30.36
C GLY A 127 -0.45 -11.04 -29.93
N PRO A 128 -0.82 -12.23 -29.38
CA PRO A 128 -2.17 -12.48 -28.88
C PRO A 128 -2.46 -11.81 -27.53
N ASP A 129 -1.43 -11.33 -26.83
CA ASP A 129 -1.53 -10.79 -25.48
C ASP A 129 -1.61 -9.25 -25.48
N ILE A 130 -2.23 -8.73 -24.44
CA ILE A 130 -2.16 -7.31 -24.07
C ILE A 130 -1.03 -7.17 -23.05
N SER A 131 -0.14 -6.20 -23.25
CA SER A 131 1.00 -5.97 -22.38
C SER A 131 1.27 -4.50 -22.12
N PHE A 132 2.10 -4.19 -21.13
CA PHE A 132 2.75 -2.88 -20.99
C PHE A 132 4.16 -3.05 -20.44
N CYS A 133 5.00 -2.04 -20.65
CA CYS A 133 6.40 -2.10 -20.22
C CYS A 133 6.64 -1.27 -18.95
N ILE A 134 7.42 -1.83 -18.03
CA ILE A 134 7.99 -1.13 -16.88
C ILE A 134 9.50 -1.31 -16.90
N GLU A 135 10.24 -0.23 -16.68
CA GLU A 135 11.67 -0.31 -16.38
C GLU A 135 11.90 -0.14 -14.88
N ILE A 136 12.79 -0.97 -14.32
CA ILE A 136 13.26 -0.82 -12.95
C ILE A 136 14.67 -0.23 -12.97
N ASP A 137 14.82 0.93 -12.34
CA ASP A 137 16.11 1.58 -12.11
C ASP A 137 16.77 0.99 -10.86
N ASN A 138 17.54 -0.08 -11.07
CA ASN A 138 18.26 -0.80 -10.02
C ASN A 138 19.33 0.07 -9.30
N SER A 139 19.66 1.26 -9.83
CA SER A 139 20.59 2.18 -9.15
C SER A 139 19.94 2.90 -7.96
N LYS A 140 18.60 2.83 -7.85
CA LYS A 140 17.82 3.46 -6.78
C LYS A 140 17.02 2.38 -6.04
N PRO A 141 17.08 2.35 -4.69
CA PRO A 141 16.22 1.43 -3.92
C PRO A 141 14.75 1.83 -4.09
N SER A 142 13.80 0.90 -3.87
CA SER A 142 12.40 1.29 -3.64
C SER A 142 12.15 1.47 -2.15
N PHE A 143 11.18 2.32 -1.78
CA PHE A 143 10.74 2.39 -0.40
C PHE A 143 10.19 1.06 0.13
N PRO A 144 9.34 0.31 -0.61
CA PRO A 144 8.97 -1.06 -0.21
C PRO A 144 10.17 -1.96 0.13
N ARG A 145 11.24 -1.92 -0.67
CA ARG A 145 12.45 -2.70 -0.42
C ARG A 145 13.17 -2.24 0.84
N ILE A 146 13.24 -0.94 1.10
CA ILE A 146 13.80 -0.40 2.35
C ILE A 146 12.99 -0.86 3.56
N VAL A 147 11.65 -0.79 3.51
CA VAL A 147 10.79 -1.30 4.58
C VAL A 147 11.06 -2.77 4.83
N GLN A 148 11.11 -3.60 3.79
CA GLN A 148 11.40 -5.03 3.94
C GLN A 148 12.77 -5.31 4.57
N LEU A 149 13.82 -4.62 4.11
CA LEU A 149 15.19 -4.84 4.59
C LEU A 149 15.37 -4.40 6.04
N PHE A 150 14.86 -3.21 6.39
CA PHE A 150 15.11 -2.60 7.69
C PHE A 150 13.99 -2.83 8.71
N GLY A 151 12.83 -3.35 8.26
CA GLY A 151 11.63 -3.55 9.08
C GLY A 151 11.16 -2.26 9.71
N LEU A 152 10.96 -1.21 8.91
CA LEU A 152 10.57 0.13 9.40
C LEU A 152 9.17 0.17 10.02
N ASP A 153 8.38 -0.86 9.77
CA ASP A 153 7.04 -1.12 10.27
C ASP A 153 7.02 -1.91 11.59
N LYS A 154 8.20 -2.36 12.06
CA LYS A 154 8.34 -3.11 13.31
C LYS A 154 9.12 -2.32 14.35
N GLY A 155 8.72 -2.47 15.61
CA GLY A 155 9.42 -1.85 16.73
C GLY A 155 10.73 -2.56 17.05
N ARG A 156 11.48 -1.98 17.98
CA ARG A 156 12.76 -2.55 18.44
C ARG A 156 12.76 -2.73 19.94
N ILE A 157 13.54 -3.69 20.41
CA ILE A 157 13.82 -3.93 21.82
C ILE A 157 15.33 -3.98 22.03
N PHE A 158 15.77 -3.68 23.24
CA PHE A 158 17.14 -3.94 23.66
C PHE A 158 17.18 -5.25 24.43
N ASP A 159 17.95 -6.21 23.93
CA ASP A 159 18.14 -7.51 24.55
C ASP A 159 19.64 -7.83 24.57
N ASP A 160 20.18 -8.06 25.77
CA ASP A 160 21.60 -8.27 26.03
C ASP A 160 22.52 -7.18 25.44
N GLY A 161 22.12 -5.90 25.59
CA GLY A 161 22.85 -4.75 25.04
C GLY A 161 22.77 -4.60 23.53
N MET A 162 22.07 -5.50 22.83
CA MET A 162 21.89 -5.46 21.38
C MET A 162 20.47 -5.03 21.02
N MET A 163 20.36 -4.12 20.07
CA MET A 163 19.08 -3.71 19.52
C MET A 163 18.57 -4.80 18.56
N LYS A 164 17.38 -5.33 18.82
CA LYS A 164 16.73 -6.37 18.01
C LYS A 164 15.39 -5.86 17.50
N LYS A 165 15.08 -6.20 16.25
CA LYS A 165 13.76 -5.98 15.66
C LYS A 165 12.79 -7.04 16.22
N VAL A 166 11.60 -6.64 16.61
CA VAL A 166 10.57 -7.61 17.05
C VAL A 166 9.87 -8.25 15.85
N GLU A 167 9.18 -9.36 16.08
CA GLU A 167 8.43 -10.03 15.01
C GLU A 167 7.04 -9.44 14.77
N LYS A 168 6.33 -9.02 15.83
CA LYS A 168 5.01 -8.43 15.69
C LYS A 168 5.08 -7.05 15.05
N GLN A 169 4.12 -6.78 14.18
CA GLN A 169 3.98 -5.53 13.46
C GLN A 169 2.95 -4.66 14.18
N ALA A 170 3.38 -3.52 14.70
CA ALA A 170 2.48 -2.56 15.34
C ALA A 170 1.77 -1.66 14.32
N TYR A 171 2.43 -1.38 13.19
CA TYR A 171 1.94 -0.44 12.20
C TYR A 171 2.07 -0.97 10.77
N ILE A 172 1.07 -0.69 9.95
CA ILE A 172 1.11 -0.77 8.50
C ILE A 172 1.52 0.59 7.96
N ILE A 173 2.54 0.64 7.09
CA ILE A 173 2.94 1.87 6.42
C ILE A 173 2.05 2.10 5.20
N LYS A 174 1.24 3.16 5.23
CA LYS A 174 0.32 3.51 4.15
C LYS A 174 1.07 4.04 2.94
N ASN A 175 0.58 3.69 1.75
CA ASN A 175 1.07 4.19 0.47
C ASN A 175 2.59 4.08 0.30
N LEU A 176 3.20 3.00 0.81
CA LEU A 176 4.65 2.78 0.77
C LEU A 176 5.23 2.89 -0.65
N HIS A 177 4.48 2.48 -1.67
CA HIS A 177 4.86 2.59 -3.09
C HIS A 177 4.98 4.04 -3.59
N GLU A 178 4.46 5.04 -2.86
CA GLU A 178 4.56 6.46 -3.20
C GLU A 178 5.64 7.21 -2.43
N LYS A 179 6.19 6.61 -1.37
CA LYS A 179 7.15 7.29 -0.50
C LYS A 179 8.47 7.51 -1.23
N ASP A 180 8.92 8.75 -1.19
CA ASP A 180 10.22 9.14 -1.68
C ASP A 180 11.29 8.91 -0.61
N ILE A 181 12.44 8.46 -1.08
CA ILE A 181 13.66 8.31 -0.30
C ILE A 181 14.58 9.46 -0.64
N ASN A 182 15.03 10.20 0.38
CA ASN A 182 16.01 11.25 0.19
C ASN A 182 17.41 10.64 0.17
N ILE A 183 18.05 10.68 -1.00
CA ILE A 183 19.41 10.19 -1.21
C ILE A 183 20.34 11.40 -1.18
N GLN A 184 21.03 11.58 -0.05
CA GLN A 184 22.09 12.57 0.06
C GLN A 184 23.40 11.92 -0.40
N ASN A 185 24.01 12.48 -1.44
CA ASN A 185 25.38 12.17 -1.77
C ASN A 185 26.32 12.95 -0.86
N GLU A 186 27.54 12.41 -0.73
CA GLU A 186 28.77 13.07 -0.24
C GLU A 186 29.18 12.78 1.20
N HIS A 187 29.67 11.57 1.45
CA HIS A 187 30.92 11.40 2.19
C HIS A 187 31.82 10.42 1.42
N SER A 188 32.89 10.91 0.80
CA SER A 188 33.99 10.06 0.34
C SER A 188 34.78 9.63 1.58
N ILE A 189 34.79 8.34 1.89
CA ILE A 189 35.73 7.80 2.88
C ILE A 189 36.92 7.28 2.09
N ASN A 190 38.06 7.96 2.22
CA ASN A 190 39.34 7.38 1.80
C ASN A 190 39.70 6.30 2.79
N ILE A 191 39.52 5.04 2.40
CA ILE A 191 40.03 3.92 3.17
C ILE A 191 41.51 3.82 2.81
N CYS A 192 42.37 4.35 3.68
CA CYS A 192 43.82 4.22 3.56
C CYS A 192 44.19 2.74 3.64
N GLU A 193 44.37 2.12 2.49
CA GLU A 193 45.38 1.09 2.22
C GLU A 193 45.46 0.71 0.73
N ASN A 194 44.49 1.06 -0.13
CA ASN A 194 44.51 0.67 -1.57
C ASN A 194 44.00 1.71 -2.59
N ASN A 195 43.91 3.01 -2.26
CA ASN A 195 43.39 4.06 -3.17
C ASN A 195 41.98 3.82 -3.76
N ASN A 196 41.14 2.99 -3.11
CA ASN A 196 39.74 2.86 -3.51
C ASN A 196 38.88 3.86 -2.72
N THR A 197 38.39 4.89 -3.40
CA THR A 197 37.39 5.80 -2.83
C THR A 197 36.04 5.08 -2.74
N VAL A 198 35.56 4.82 -1.52
CA VAL A 198 34.21 4.31 -1.29
C VAL A 198 33.29 5.51 -1.05
N TYR A 199 32.28 5.66 -1.90
CA TYR A 199 31.23 6.65 -1.74
C TYR A 199 30.11 6.05 -0.91
N ASN A 200 29.96 6.49 0.34
CA ASN A 200 28.78 6.15 1.12
C ASN A 200 27.67 7.12 0.78
N LYS A 201 26.53 6.60 0.30
CA LYS A 201 25.31 7.39 0.14
C LYS A 201 24.53 7.33 1.45
N THR A 202 24.28 8.49 2.04
CA THR A 202 23.37 8.56 3.19
C THR A 202 21.95 8.63 2.66
N VAL A 203 21.11 7.75 3.16
CA VAL A 203 19.72 7.63 2.76
C VAL A 203 18.85 7.96 3.95
N SER A 204 17.95 8.93 3.79
CA SER A 204 16.97 9.28 4.82
C SER A 204 15.54 9.10 4.30
N VAL A 205 14.68 8.68 5.22
CA VAL A 205 13.24 8.53 5.01
C VAL A 205 12.56 9.19 6.21
N SER A 206 11.49 9.92 5.95
CA SER A 206 10.61 10.45 7.00
C SER A 206 9.24 9.78 6.92
N LEU A 207 8.84 9.14 8.03
CA LEU A 207 7.48 8.65 8.24
C LEU A 207 6.82 9.56 9.26
N LEU A 208 5.67 10.14 8.89
CA LEU A 208 4.85 10.95 9.79
C LEU A 208 3.75 10.07 10.42
N PRO A 209 3.15 10.46 11.55
CA PRO A 209 2.05 9.70 12.15
C PRO A 209 0.91 9.41 11.17
N LYS A 210 0.60 10.35 10.26
CA LYS A 210 -0.40 10.18 9.20
C LYS A 210 -0.07 9.08 8.18
N ASP A 211 1.17 8.61 8.14
CA ASP A 211 1.65 7.57 7.22
C ASP A 211 1.56 6.17 7.82
N LEU A 212 1.29 6.09 9.13
CA LEU A 212 1.19 4.84 9.87
C LEU A 212 -0.29 4.55 10.16
N LEU A 213 -0.64 3.28 10.08
CA LEU A 213 -1.94 2.75 10.53
C LEU A 213 -1.66 1.64 11.54
N PRO A 214 -2.08 1.77 12.81
CA PRO A 214 -1.89 0.68 13.77
C PRO A 214 -2.65 -0.57 13.32
N THR A 215 -2.09 -1.74 13.58
CA THR A 215 -2.78 -3.02 13.32
C THR A 215 -3.89 -3.24 14.33
N ASP A 216 -4.95 -3.95 13.94
CA ASP A 216 -6.07 -4.27 14.83
C ASP A 216 -5.59 -5.03 16.08
N GLU A 217 -4.61 -5.93 15.91
CA GLU A 217 -4.00 -6.66 17.03
C GLU A 217 -3.23 -5.74 17.97
N TYR A 218 -2.58 -4.70 17.44
CA TYR A 218 -1.86 -3.74 18.26
C TYR A 218 -2.82 -2.80 19.01
N ILE A 219 -3.87 -2.31 18.34
CA ILE A 219 -4.93 -1.51 18.97
C ILE A 219 -5.53 -2.29 20.14
N LYS A 220 -5.96 -3.53 19.87
CA LYS A 220 -6.55 -4.40 20.88
C LYS A 220 -5.60 -4.64 22.06
N ALA A 221 -4.31 -4.87 21.80
CA ALA A 221 -3.32 -5.05 22.87
C ALA A 221 -3.17 -3.80 23.76
N ILE A 222 -3.22 -2.60 23.16
CA ILE A 222 -3.17 -1.33 23.89
C ILE A 222 -4.46 -1.11 24.70
N GLU A 223 -5.63 -1.37 24.12
CA GLU A 223 -6.93 -1.26 24.80
C GLU A 223 -7.02 -2.22 25.99
N GLU A 224 -6.61 -3.47 25.81
CA GLU A 224 -6.56 -4.46 26.89
C GLU A 224 -5.56 -4.05 27.99
N ALA A 225 -4.44 -3.43 27.63
CA ALA A 225 -3.46 -2.94 28.60
C ALA A 225 -3.96 -1.71 29.38
N LEU A 226 -4.78 -0.86 28.76
CA LEU A 226 -5.33 0.38 29.33
C LEU A 226 -6.74 0.24 29.92
N ASP A 227 -7.27 -0.98 29.99
CA ASP A 227 -8.57 -1.29 30.59
C ASP A 227 -8.76 -0.60 31.97
N ASP A 228 -9.84 0.16 32.10
CA ASP A 228 -10.16 0.97 33.29
C ASP A 228 -10.42 0.13 34.55
N SER A 229 -10.65 -1.19 34.41
CA SER A 229 -10.76 -2.09 35.55
C SER A 229 -9.42 -2.42 36.22
N LYS A 230 -8.29 -2.16 35.54
CA LYS A 230 -6.94 -2.42 36.06
C LYS A 230 -6.45 -1.25 36.90
N SER A 231 -5.69 -1.54 37.96
CA SER A 231 -4.95 -0.51 38.69
C SER A 231 -3.85 0.10 37.81
N PHE A 232 -3.41 1.31 38.15
CA PHE A 232 -2.33 1.99 37.43
C PHE A 232 -1.05 1.13 37.29
N GLU A 233 -0.69 0.37 38.33
CA GLU A 233 0.50 -0.48 38.29
C GLU A 233 0.32 -1.70 37.39
N GLU A 234 -0.90 -2.24 37.28
CA GLU A 234 -1.23 -3.32 36.34
C GLU A 234 -1.24 -2.82 34.90
N GLN A 235 -1.82 -1.64 34.64
CA GLN A 235 -1.78 -1.00 33.32
C GLN A 235 -0.33 -0.74 32.89
N ARG A 236 0.51 -0.22 33.79
CA ARG A 236 1.93 0.01 33.52
C ARG A 236 2.67 -1.28 33.13
N LYS A 237 2.44 -2.38 33.86
CA LYS A 237 3.04 -3.69 33.55
C LYS A 237 2.52 -4.25 32.23
N ALA A 238 1.23 -4.09 31.95
CA ALA A 238 0.63 -4.54 30.70
C ALA A 238 1.21 -3.78 29.50
N LEU A 239 1.34 -2.45 29.59
CA LEU A 239 1.97 -1.64 28.55
C LEU A 239 3.44 -2.02 28.31
N ASP A 240 4.19 -2.34 29.38
CA ASP A 240 5.56 -2.83 29.23
C ASP A 240 5.63 -4.17 28.47
N LEU A 241 4.66 -5.07 28.70
CA LEU A 241 4.53 -6.31 27.93
C LEU A 241 4.19 -6.04 26.46
N VAL A 242 3.28 -5.11 26.17
CA VAL A 242 2.97 -4.69 24.80
C VAL A 242 4.23 -4.13 24.12
N GLY A 243 5.00 -3.30 24.81
CA GLY A 243 6.27 -2.75 24.32
C GLY A 243 7.33 -3.82 24.05
N LYS A 244 7.40 -4.88 24.87
CA LYS A 244 8.28 -6.03 24.61
C LYS A 244 7.88 -6.85 23.39
N GLU A 245 6.57 -6.94 23.13
CA GLU A 245 6.03 -7.78 22.06
C GLU A 245 6.05 -7.07 20.70
N TYR A 246 5.61 -5.82 20.66
CA TYR A 246 5.51 -4.98 19.46
C TYR A 246 6.73 -4.07 19.25
N GLY A 247 7.64 -4.04 20.22
CA GLY A 247 8.81 -3.18 20.24
C GLY A 247 8.44 -1.73 20.56
N TYR A 248 9.48 -0.93 20.80
CA TYR A 248 9.35 0.50 20.97
C TYR A 248 9.84 1.22 19.71
N PHE A 249 9.28 2.41 19.49
CA PHE A 249 9.53 3.25 18.32
C PHE A 249 10.18 4.55 18.82
N TRP A 250 11.51 4.60 18.78
CA TRP A 250 12.34 5.75 19.14
C TRP A 250 13.05 6.33 17.92
#